data_AF-A0A951VHD5-F1
#
_entry.id   AF-A0A951VHD5-F1
#
_cell.length_a   1.000
_cell.length_b   1.000
_cell.length_c   1.000
_cell.angle_alpha   90.00
_cell.angle_beta   90.00
_cell.angle_gamma   90.00
#
_symmetry.space_group_name_H-M   'P 1'
#
loop_
_entity.id
_entity.type
_entity.pdbx_description
1 polymer ?
#
loop_
_entity_poly.entity_id
_entity_poly.type
_entity_poly.pdbx_seq_one_letter_code
_entity_poly.pdbx_strand_id
1 'polypeptide(L)' 'MQAYLDLLQKIIDTGAEKSDRTGTGTYSLFGYQIHFDLQKGFPLVTTKRVHLKSIIYELLWFLRGDTNIKYLKDNG' A
#
# COMPACT_ATOMS: atom_id res chain seq x y z
N MET A 1 -4.32 -7.92 -10.64
CA MET A 1 -4.93 -7.48 -9.37
C MET A 1 -5.34 -8.62 -8.46
N GLN A 2 -5.72 -9.78 -9.01
CA GLN A 2 -6.06 -10.98 -8.24
C GLN A 2 -5.04 -11.30 -7.13
N ALA A 3 -3.73 -11.26 -7.42
CA ALA A 3 -2.68 -11.50 -6.43
C ALA A 3 -2.77 -10.65 -5.14
N TYR A 4 -3.23 -9.40 -5.23
CA TYR A 4 -3.44 -8.56 -4.05
C TYR A 4 -4.68 -8.99 -3.26
N LEU A 5 -5.77 -9.33 -3.95
CA LEU A 5 -7.01 -9.80 -3.31
C LEU A 5 -6.81 -11.16 -2.65
N ASP A 6 -6.08 -12.07 -3.30
CA ASP A 6 -5.75 -13.39 -2.75
C ASP A 6 -4.92 -13.27 -1.46
N LEU A 7 -3.97 -12.33 -1.43
CA LEU A 7 -3.22 -12.02 -0.21
C LEU A 7 -4.15 -11.55 0.91
N LEU A 8 -5.05 -10.61 0.63
CA LEU A 8 -5.99 -10.13 1.64
C LEU A 8 -6.89 -11.25 2.16
N GLN A 9 -7.43 -12.08 1.26
CA GLN A 9 -8.26 -13.22 1.64
C GLN A 9 -7.49 -14.18 2.54
N LYS A 10 -6.24 -14.50 2.20
CA LYS A 10 -5.39 -15.35 3.04
C LYS A 10 -5.12 -14.76 4.43
N ILE A 11 -4.94 -13.44 4.54
CA ILE A 11 -4.77 -12.76 5.84
C ILE A 11 -6.05 -12.91 6.68
N ILE A 12 -7.22 -12.75 6.07
CA ILE A 12 -8.51 -12.90 6.76
C ILE A 12 -8.72 -14.34 7.24
N ASP A 13 -8.44 -15.32 6.38
CA ASP A 13 -8.74 -16.72 6.67
C ASP A 13 -7.73 -17.38 7.62
N THR A 14 -6.46 -16.98 7.56
CA THR A 14 -5.35 -17.71 8.21
C THR A 14 -4.38 -16.82 8.99
N GLY A 15 -4.58 -15.49 8.97
CA GLY A 15 -3.70 -14.56 9.66
C GLY A 15 -3.75 -14.75 11.18
N ALA A 16 -2.59 -14.73 11.82
CA ALA A 16 -2.51 -14.77 13.28
C ALA A 16 -2.90 -13.40 13.86
N GLU A 17 -3.82 -13.39 14.83
CA GLU A 17 -4.16 -12.20 15.59
C GLU A 17 -2.96 -11.75 16.44
N LYS A 18 -2.61 -10.47 16.36
CA LYS A 18 -1.48 -9.86 17.08
C LYS A 18 -1.81 -8.44 17.51
N SER A 19 -1.34 -8.06 18.70
CA SER A 19 -1.29 -6.66 19.10
C SER A 19 -0.24 -5.88 18.29
N ASP A 20 -0.44 -4.58 18.15
CA ASP A 20 0.44 -3.67 17.42
C ASP A 20 0.69 -2.37 18.20
N ARG A 21 1.61 -1.53 17.72
CA ARG A 21 2.01 -0.27 18.38
C ARG A 21 0.85 0.73 18.54
N THR A 22 -0.16 0.68 17.68
CA THR A 22 -1.33 1.56 17.76
C THR A 22 -2.37 1.08 18.78
N GLY A 23 -2.27 -0.18 19.24
CA GLY A 23 -3.24 -0.79 20.15
C GLY A 23 -4.53 -1.26 19.48
N THR A 24 -4.64 -1.21 18.15
CA THR A 24 -5.84 -1.63 17.41
C THR A 24 -5.93 -3.15 17.26
N GLY A 25 -4.78 -3.81 17.12
CA GLY A 25 -4.70 -5.22 16.77
C GLY A 25 -4.68 -5.44 15.25
N THR A 26 -4.13 -6.58 14.84
CA THR A 26 -3.95 -6.95 13.42
C THR A 26 -4.12 -8.45 13.21
N TYR A 27 -4.56 -8.85 12.02
CA TYR A 27 -4.33 -10.19 11.49
C TYR A 27 -3.08 -10.15 10.64
N SER A 28 -2.11 -11.03 10.90
CA SER A 28 -0.80 -10.97 10.24
C SER A 28 -0.36 -12.29 9.63
N LEU A 29 0.36 -12.19 8.52
CA LEU A 29 1.16 -13.26 7.93
C LEU A 29 2.63 -12.85 7.95
N PHE A 30 3.53 -13.83 8.05
CA PHE A 30 4.96 -13.61 7.95
C PHE A 30 5.50 -14.23 6.66
N GLY A 31 6.15 -13.42 5.82
CA GLY A 31 6.69 -13.85 4.53
C GLY A 31 5.60 -14.14 3.50
N TYR A 32 5.42 -13.22 2.54
CA TYR A 32 4.55 -13.43 1.40
C TYR A 32 5.10 -12.69 0.18
N GLN A 33 4.92 -13.26 -1.01
CA GLN A 33 5.42 -12.70 -2.25
C GLN A 33 4.29 -12.52 -3.26
N ILE A 34 4.24 -11.33 -3.86
CA ILE A 34 3.33 -10.99 -4.95
C ILE A 34 4.13 -10.49 -6.15
N HIS A 35 3.61 -10.73 -7.35
CA HIS A 35 4.25 -10.31 -8.60
C HIS A 35 3.26 -9.53 -9.45
N PHE A 36 3.77 -8.49 -10.11
CA PHE A 36 3.02 -7.70 -11.08
C PHE A 36 3.83 -7.58 -12.37
N ASP A 37 3.24 -8.02 -13.48
CA ASP A 37 3.79 -7.81 -14.80
C ASP A 37 3.39 -6.42 -15.30
N LEU A 38 4.34 -5.50 -15.35
CA LEU A 38 4.10 -4.11 -15.74
C LEU A 38 3.81 -3.94 -17.24
N GLN A 39 4.12 -4.94 -18.08
CA GLN A 39 3.75 -4.90 -19.50
C GLN A 39 2.24 -5.07 -19.69
N LYS A 40 1.56 -5.70 -18.72
CA LYS A 40 0.10 -5.85 -18.70
C LYS A 40 -0.64 -4.62 -18.17
N GLY A 41 0.10 -3.60 -17.74
CA GLY A 41 -0.44 -2.33 -17.26
C GLY A 41 0.07 -1.94 -15.88
N PHE A 42 -0.34 -0.75 -15.44
CA PHE A 42 0.04 -0.23 -14.12
C PHE A 42 -0.84 -0.85 -13.02
N PRO A 43 -0.26 -1.43 -11.96
CA PRO A 43 -0.99 -2.20 -10.95
C PRO A 43 -1.72 -1.32 -9.91
N LEU A 44 -2.49 -0.33 -10.38
CA LEU A 44 -3.39 0.46 -9.52
C LEU A 44 -4.65 -0.36 -9.22
N VAL A 45 -5.00 -0.49 -7.94
CA VAL A 45 -6.22 -1.22 -7.54
C VAL A 45 -7.47 -0.52 -8.08
N THR A 46 -8.38 -1.30 -8.67
CA THR A 46 -9.60 -0.79 -9.31
C THR A 46 -10.87 -1.14 -8.54
N THR A 47 -10.81 -2.10 -7.61
CA THR A 47 -11.93 -2.50 -6.75
C THR A 47 -12.29 -1.47 -5.67
N LYS A 48 -11.46 -0.42 -5.54
CA LYS A 48 -11.75 0.80 -4.77
C LYS A 48 -11.05 1.97 -5.45
N ARG A 49 -11.57 3.19 -5.26
CA ARG A 49 -10.87 4.39 -5.74
C ARG A 49 -9.62 4.64 -4.89
N VAL A 50 -8.55 5.08 -5.56
CA VAL A 50 -7.28 5.46 -4.94
C VAL A 50 -6.99 6.91 -5.29
N HIS A 51 -6.49 7.68 -4.31
CA HIS A 51 -6.09 9.07 -4.53
C HIS A 51 -4.69 9.15 -5.17
N LEU A 52 -4.63 8.91 -6.48
CA LEU A 52 -3.38 8.79 -7.23
C LEU A 52 -2.51 10.07 -7.17
N LYS A 53 -3.13 11.25 -7.09
CA LYS A 53 -2.43 12.54 -7.01
C LYS A 53 -1.45 12.57 -5.83
N SER A 54 -1.89 12.20 -4.62
CA SER A 54 -1.02 12.19 -3.45
C SER A 54 0.14 11.21 -3.57
N ILE A 55 -0.09 10.03 -4.17
CA ILE A 55 0.95 9.02 -4.39
C ILE A 55 2.06 9.57 -5.30
N ILE A 56 1.68 10.28 -6.37
CA ILE A 56 2.65 10.88 -7.29
C ILE A 56 3.45 11.98 -6.60
N TYR A 57 2.79 12.88 -5.85
CA TYR A 57 3.50 13.96 -5.16
C TYR A 57 4.41 13.45 -4.03
N GLU A 58 4.01 12.39 -3.33
CA GLU A 58 4.86 11.72 -2.34
C GLU A 58 6.10 11.09 -3.00
N LEU A 59 5.95 10.44 -4.16
CA LEU A 59 7.08 9.92 -4.92
C LEU A 59 8.03 11.04 -5.39
N LEU A 60 7.49 12.16 -5.89
CA LEU A 60 8.30 13.31 -6.30
C LEU A 60 9.05 13.94 -5.11
N TRP A 61 8.44 13.95 -3.93
CA TRP A 61 9.07 14.39 -2.69
C TRP A 61 10.26 13.50 -2.31
N PHE A 62 10.08 12.16 -2.36
CA PHE A 62 11.17 11.20 -2.14
C PHE A 62 12.31 11.37 -3.14
N LEU A 63 12.01 11.52 -4.43
CA LEU A 63 13.03 11.69 -5.48
C LEU A 63 13.84 12.98 -5.33
N ARG A 64 13.30 14.00 -4.66
CA ARG A 64 14.02 15.23 -4.31
C ARG A 64 14.88 15.10 -3.06
N GLY A 65 14.73 14.00 -2.31
CA GLY A 65 15.39 13.83 -1.01
C GLY A 65 14.91 14.82 0.05
N ASP A 66 13.74 15.43 -0.14
CA ASP A 66 13.16 16.37 0.81
C ASP A 66 12.52 15.59 1.97
N THR A 67 12.62 16.14 3.16
CA THR A 67 12.04 15.60 4.40
C THR A 67 11.08 16.59 5.06
N ASN A 68 10.88 17.77 4.45
CA ASN A 68 9.91 18.76 4.90
C ASN A 68 8.51 18.49 4.32
N ILE A 69 7.53 18.37 5.22
CA ILE A 69 6.14 18.08 4.85
C ILE A 69 5.41 19.23 4.13
N LYS A 70 5.98 20.45 4.09
CA LYS A 70 5.33 21.62 3.47
C LYS A 70 4.98 21.34 2.00
N TYR A 71 5.90 20.75 1.24
CA TYR A 71 5.66 20.40 -0.16
C TYR A 71 4.44 19.48 -0.33
N LEU A 72 4.29 18.49 0.56
CA LEU A 72 3.16 17.56 0.54
C LEU A 72 1.84 18.28 0.90
N LYS A 73 1.86 19.19 1.88
CA LYS A 73 0.67 19.98 2.24
C LYS A 73 0.20 20.90 1.11
N ASP A 74 1.15 21.51 0.39
CA ASP A 74 0.86 22.44 -0.69
C ASP A 74 0.31 21.74 -1.95
N ASN A 75 0.58 20.43 -2.12
CA ASN A 75 0.21 19.66 -3.31
C ASN A 75 -0.79 18.52 -3.06
N GLY A 76 -1.10 18.25 -1.78
CA GLY A 76 -1.96 17.18 -1.28
C GLY A 76 -3.43 17.34 -1.64
#